data_AF-A0A397U710-F1
#
_entry.id   AF-A0A397U710-F1
#
_cell.length_a   1.000
_cell.length_b   1.000
_cell.length_c   1.000
_cell.angle_alpha   90.00
_cell.angle_beta   90.00
_cell.angle_gamma   90.00
#
_symmetry.space_group_name_H-M   'P 1'
#
loop_
_entity.id
_entity.type
_entity.pdbx_description
1 polymer ?
#
loop_
_entity_poly.entity_id
_entity_poly.type
_entity_poly.pdbx_seq_one_letter_code
_entity_poly.pdbx_strand_id
1 'polypeptide(L)'
;MAQNTFETLVEHFGFAPISAIDDVINSVNELLYTAIMGLEQFVLSELKSSEEVDQGIHQVETLLESLVDRHFDMFEIYALRNIFTIPDKLEIVLPHREGMDLTSDQTKEECVDQELDTMRKKVLAVKAMNYKLKEEISRTDKCVKKLERWKERLSFLLTTDKHYNVSPVIDTVRLVTDQLLAIKRTTSSLQSQVDDEKLKQFAIICDERESFVSTMVLRQTEQMKMQQHEQ
;
A
#
# COMPACT_ATOMS: atom_id res chain seq x y z
N MET A 1 20.83 49.05 5.40
CA MET A 1 20.66 48.78 6.84
C MET A 1 22.06 48.54 7.37
N ALA A 2 22.52 49.25 8.40
CA ALA A 2 23.81 48.93 9.01
C ALA A 2 23.65 47.57 9.69
N GLN A 3 24.07 46.52 9.01
CA GLN A 3 24.04 45.17 9.56
C GLN A 3 24.99 45.19 10.74
N ASN A 4 24.50 44.81 11.93
CA ASN A 4 25.34 44.78 13.12
C ASN A 4 26.52 43.86 12.82
N THR A 5 27.71 44.44 12.70
CA THR A 5 28.95 43.72 12.35
C THR A 5 29.21 42.57 13.32
N PHE A 6 28.79 42.75 14.57
CA PHE A 6 28.81 41.71 15.61
C PHE A 6 27.94 40.49 15.29
N GLU A 7 26.73 40.67 14.75
CA GLU A 7 25.86 39.54 14.38
C GLU A 7 26.48 38.73 13.24
N THR A 8 27.11 39.41 12.27
CA THR A 8 27.80 38.76 11.16
C THR A 8 29.04 38.00 11.65
N LEU A 9 29.77 38.56 12.62
CA LEU A 9 30.89 37.87 13.28
C LEU A 9 30.44 36.60 14.00
N VAL A 10 29.39 36.69 14.83
CA VAL A 10 28.88 35.53 15.57
C VAL A 10 28.35 34.46 14.63
N GLU A 11 27.66 34.85 13.55
CA GLU A 11 27.18 33.91 12.54
C GLU A 11 28.33 33.25 11.77
N HIS A 12 29.41 33.99 11.48
CA HIS A 12 30.59 33.44 10.81
C HIS A 12 31.34 32.43 11.69
N PHE A 13 31.63 32.81 12.92
CA PHE A 13 32.44 32.01 13.84
C PHE A 13 31.64 30.89 14.52
N GLY A 14 30.32 31.05 14.64
CA GLY A 14 29.45 30.13 15.38
C GLY A 14 29.56 30.25 16.91
N PHE A 15 30.33 31.22 17.40
CA PHE A 15 30.50 31.54 18.82
C PHE A 15 30.65 33.05 19.02
N ALA A 16 30.40 33.52 20.25
CA ALA A 16 30.64 34.91 20.60
C ALA A 16 32.13 35.14 20.87
N PRO A 17 32.76 36.18 20.27
CA PRO A 17 34.17 36.49 20.52
C PRO A 17 34.56 36.63 21.99
N ILE A 18 33.65 37.16 22.82
CA ILE A 18 33.85 37.28 24.27
C ILE A 18 34.04 35.89 24.89
N SER A 19 33.19 34.91 24.55
CA SER A 19 33.30 33.55 25.06
C SER A 19 34.62 32.88 24.70
N ALA A 20 35.14 33.12 23.49
CA ALA A 20 36.44 32.59 23.09
C ALA A 20 37.60 33.21 23.89
N ILE A 21 37.50 34.48 24.28
CA ILE A 21 38.50 35.13 25.13
C ILE A 21 38.39 34.65 26.57
N ASP A 22 37.18 34.50 27.10
CA ASP A 22 36.93 33.94 28.43
C ASP A 22 37.56 32.55 28.57
N ASP A 23 37.39 31.68 27.56
CA ASP A 23 37.99 30.34 27.55
C ASP A 23 39.53 30.38 27.57
N VAL A 24 40.14 31.36 26.89
CA VAL A 24 41.59 31.57 26.92
C VAL A 24 42.05 32.04 28.29
N ILE A 25 41.35 33.00 28.90
CA ILE A 25 41.69 33.51 30.25
C ILE A 25 41.58 32.39 31.28
N ASN A 26 40.50 31.60 31.24
CA ASN A 26 40.31 30.45 32.12
C ASN A 26 41.45 29.43 31.96
N SER A 27 41.82 29.11 30.71
CA SER A 27 42.91 28.18 30.43
C SER A 27 44.25 28.68 30.97
N VAL A 28 44.52 29.98 30.87
CA VAL A 28 45.77 30.58 31.38
C VAL A 28 45.81 30.55 32.91
N ASN A 29 44.68 30.83 33.56
CA ASN A 29 44.59 30.76 35.02
C ASN A 29 44.80 29.33 35.52
N GLU A 30 44.19 28.34 34.86
CA GLU A 30 44.44 26.93 35.19
C GLU A 30 45.92 26.53 35.01
N LEU A 31 46.57 26.99 33.93
CA LEU A 31 47.98 26.74 33.69
C LEU A 31 48.89 27.44 34.71
N LEU A 32 48.53 28.65 35.14
CA LEU A 32 49.25 29.40 36.17
C LEU A 32 49.26 28.64 37.48
N TYR A 33 48.09 28.20 37.96
CA TYR A 33 48.01 27.41 39.19
C TYR A 33 48.75 26.08 39.07
N THR A 34 48.63 25.40 37.92
CA THR A 34 49.37 24.15 37.65
C THR A 34 50.88 24.37 37.69
N ALA A 35 51.37 25.48 37.11
CA ALA A 35 52.80 25.81 37.12
C ALA A 35 53.30 26.17 38.52
N ILE A 36 52.51 26.92 39.30
CA ILE A 36 52.84 27.28 40.69
C ILE A 36 52.89 26.03 41.57
N MET A 37 51.92 25.13 41.46
CA MET A 37 51.94 23.85 42.18
C MET A 37 53.17 23.00 41.82
N GLY A 38 53.54 22.96 40.54
CA GLY A 38 54.76 22.27 40.10
C GLY A 38 56.04 22.90 40.65
N LEU A 39 56.08 24.24 40.71
CA LEU A 39 57.17 24.99 41.30
C LEU A 39 57.25 24.76 42.82
N GLU A 40 56.12 24.80 43.52
CA GLU A 40 56.02 24.48 44.95
C GLU A 40 56.55 23.08 45.24
N GLN A 41 56.08 22.07 44.50
CA GLN A 41 56.52 20.69 44.68
C GLN A 41 58.03 20.53 44.45
N PHE A 42 58.58 21.20 43.42
CA PHE A 42 60.01 21.19 43.14
C PHE A 42 60.82 21.84 44.26
N VAL A 43 60.43 23.04 44.70
CA VAL A 43 61.12 23.79 45.76
C VAL A 43 61.08 23.02 47.08
N LEU A 44 59.95 22.43 47.44
CA LEU A 44 59.81 21.60 48.65
C LEU A 44 60.72 20.36 48.62
N SER A 45 60.94 19.78 47.44
CA SER A 45 61.82 18.63 47.27
C SER A 45 63.30 18.95 47.49
N GLU A 46 63.74 20.16 47.14
CA GLU A 46 65.14 20.58 47.22
C GLU A 46 65.48 21.30 48.53
N LEU A 47 64.62 22.20 49.01
CA LEU A 47 64.93 23.13 50.09
C LEU A 47 64.39 22.75 51.48
N LYS A 48 63.56 21.69 51.58
CA LYS A 48 62.77 21.29 52.76
C LYS A 48 61.77 22.39 53.19
N SER A 49 60.60 22.00 53.69
CA SER A 49 59.57 22.97 54.15
C SER A 49 60.14 23.96 55.16
N SER A 50 60.11 25.24 54.79
CA SER A 50 60.38 26.40 55.64
C SER A 50 59.23 27.37 55.45
N GLU A 51 58.84 28.07 56.53
CA GLU A 51 57.81 29.11 56.48
C GLU A 51 58.17 30.23 55.49
N GLU A 52 59.47 30.47 55.27
CA GLU A 52 59.97 31.42 54.27
C GLU A 52 59.70 30.95 52.83
N VAL A 53 59.70 29.64 52.57
CA VAL A 53 59.41 29.06 51.24
C VAL A 53 57.93 29.24 50.90
N ASP A 54 57.05 28.93 51.84
CA ASP A 54 55.60 29.07 51.65
C ASP A 54 55.22 30.54 51.42
N GLN A 55 55.83 31.47 52.17
CA GLN A 55 55.65 32.91 51.97
C GLN A 55 56.18 33.37 50.61
N GLY A 56 57.34 32.86 50.18
CA GLY A 56 57.91 33.19 48.87
C GLY A 56 57.05 32.70 47.70
N ILE A 57 56.53 31.47 47.79
CA ILE A 57 55.63 30.88 46.79
C ILE A 57 54.35 31.72 46.69
N HIS A 58 53.75 32.08 47.83
CA HIS A 58 52.55 32.89 47.84
C HIS A 58 52.75 34.29 47.26
N GLN A 59 53.93 34.90 47.48
CA GLN A 59 54.29 36.16 46.83
C GLN A 59 54.43 36.01 45.32
N VAL A 60 55.04 34.93 44.83
CA VAL A 60 55.18 34.64 43.39
C VAL A 60 53.82 34.42 42.75
N GLU A 61 52.93 33.68 43.41
CA GLU A 61 51.55 33.47 43.00
C GLU A 61 50.81 34.80 42.83
N THR A 62 50.77 35.62 43.88
CA THR A 62 50.09 36.93 43.85
C THR A 62 50.67 37.84 42.76
N LEU A 63 52.00 37.82 42.57
CA LEU A 63 52.65 38.59 41.51
C LEU A 63 52.24 38.09 40.12
N LEU A 64 52.23 36.78 39.90
CA LEU A 64 51.85 36.20 38.62
C LEU A 64 50.37 36.45 38.30
N GLU A 65 49.47 36.29 39.27
CA GLU A 65 48.04 36.63 39.13
C GLU A 65 47.87 38.08 38.67
N SER A 66 48.50 39.03 39.39
CA SER A 66 48.40 40.45 39.05
C SER A 66 48.97 40.80 37.67
N LEU A 67 49.99 40.06 37.21
CA LEU A 67 50.59 40.25 35.91
C LEU A 67 49.74 39.63 34.81
N VAL A 68 49.19 38.43 35.03
CA VAL A 68 48.31 37.76 34.08
C VAL A 68 47.06 38.61 33.88
N ASP A 69 46.35 38.98 34.94
CA ASP A 69 45.14 39.80 34.84
C ASP A 69 45.40 41.07 34.03
N ARG A 70 46.45 41.84 34.37
CA ARG A 70 46.75 43.09 33.68
C ARG A 70 47.03 42.93 32.18
N HIS A 71 47.78 41.90 31.79
CA HIS A 71 48.13 41.72 30.37
C HIS A 71 47.00 41.04 29.59
N PHE A 72 46.20 40.19 30.24
CA PHE A 72 45.07 39.52 29.63
C PHE A 72 43.85 40.44 29.49
N ASP A 73 43.63 41.39 30.39
CA ASP A 73 42.68 42.50 30.20
C ASP A 73 43.03 43.32 28.94
N MET A 74 44.32 43.64 28.77
CA MET A 74 44.81 44.36 27.60
C MET A 74 44.66 43.53 26.32
N PHE A 75 44.87 42.22 26.41
CA PHE A 75 44.64 41.28 25.33
C PHE A 75 43.16 41.21 24.96
N GLU A 76 42.25 41.11 25.92
CA GLU A 76 40.80 41.09 25.69
C GLU A 76 40.37 42.33 24.91
N ILE A 77 40.75 43.51 25.41
CA ILE A 77 40.43 44.78 24.74
C ILE A 77 41.01 44.83 23.34
N TYR A 78 42.27 44.40 23.15
CA TYR A 78 42.91 44.40 21.85
C TYR A 78 42.24 43.43 20.87
N ALA A 79 41.92 42.22 21.32
CA ALA A 79 41.31 41.18 20.50
C ALA A 79 39.90 41.60 20.06
N LEU A 80 39.07 42.09 20.98
CA LEU A 80 37.72 42.56 20.64
C LEU A 80 37.76 43.76 19.70
N ARG A 81 38.70 44.68 19.89
CA ARG A 81 38.79 45.92 19.10
C ARG A 81 39.42 45.76 17.73
N ASN A 82 40.37 44.83 17.56
CA ASN A 82 41.17 44.73 16.33
C ASN A 82 41.01 43.41 15.58
N ILE A 83 40.90 42.28 16.30
CA ILE A 83 40.82 40.95 15.67
C ILE A 83 39.35 40.64 15.34
N PHE A 84 38.47 40.79 16.32
CA PHE A 84 37.03 40.53 16.20
C PHE A 84 36.24 41.80 15.87
N THR A 85 36.77 42.63 14.97
CA THR A 85 36.09 43.82 14.47
C THR A 85 36.11 43.82 12.96
N ILE A 86 34.92 43.94 12.35
CA ILE A 86 34.78 44.18 10.92
C ILE A 86 34.70 45.70 10.71
N PRO A 87 35.54 46.30 9.85
CA PRO A 87 35.43 47.72 9.52
C PRO A 87 34.07 48.07 8.88
N ASP A 88 33.45 49.17 9.31
CA ASP A 88 32.09 49.60 8.91
C ASP A 88 31.88 49.81 7.40
N LYS A 89 32.96 49.80 6.59
CA LYS A 89 32.93 50.01 5.14
C LYS A 89 33.00 48.72 4.32
N LEU A 90 33.08 47.56 4.97
CA LEU A 90 33.15 46.26 4.30
C LEU A 90 31.78 45.57 4.41
N GLU A 91 31.07 45.52 3.29
CA GLU A 91 29.87 44.68 3.16
C GLU A 91 30.33 43.23 2.95
N ILE A 92 30.54 42.51 4.06
CA ILE A 92 30.87 41.08 4.02
C ILE A 92 29.58 40.29 3.82
N VAL A 93 29.45 39.66 2.66
CA VAL A 93 28.41 38.67 2.40
C VAL A 93 28.96 37.30 2.78
N LEU A 94 28.31 36.64 3.73
CA LEU A 94 28.65 35.28 4.11
C LEU A 94 28.30 34.31 2.98
N PRO A 95 29.05 33.21 2.78
CA PRO A 95 28.80 32.26 1.69
C PRO A 95 27.38 31.71 1.65
N HIS A 96 26.76 31.48 2.81
CA HIS A 96 25.37 31.02 2.89
C HIS A 96 24.33 32.13 2.72
N ARG A 97 24.75 33.40 2.73
CA ARG A 97 23.90 34.55 2.37
C ARG A 97 24.03 34.90 0.88
N GLU A 98 24.94 34.26 0.13
CA GLU A 98 25.03 34.44 -1.31
C GLU A 98 23.75 33.93 -2.00
N GLY A 99 23.05 34.83 -2.68
CA GLY A 99 21.80 34.54 -3.38
C GLY A 99 20.53 34.59 -2.51
N MET A 100 20.64 34.93 -1.22
CA MET A 100 19.47 35.18 -0.37
C MET A 100 19.06 36.65 -0.50
N ASP A 101 17.92 36.88 -1.15
CA ASP A 101 17.33 38.22 -1.22
C ASP A 101 16.54 38.49 0.07
N LEU A 102 17.22 39.04 1.08
CA LEU A 102 16.62 39.41 2.38
C LEU A 102 15.68 40.63 2.27
N THR A 103 15.43 41.12 1.05
CA THR A 103 14.45 42.18 0.77
C THR A 103 13.08 41.63 0.37
N SER A 104 12.79 40.35 0.63
CA SER A 104 11.47 39.77 0.39
C SER A 104 10.39 40.58 1.11
N ASP A 105 9.58 41.31 0.34
CA ASP A 105 8.37 41.93 0.86
C ASP A 105 7.48 40.86 1.51
N GLN A 106 6.86 41.15 2.66
CA GLN A 106 5.93 40.24 3.34
C GLN A 106 4.87 39.67 2.39
N THR A 107 4.47 40.43 1.38
CA THR A 107 3.54 40.01 0.34
C THR A 107 4.06 38.87 -0.55
N LYS A 108 5.38 38.82 -0.82
CA LYS A 108 6.01 37.73 -1.57
C LYS A 108 6.08 36.46 -0.72
N GLU A 109 6.37 36.59 0.57
CA GLU A 109 6.39 35.46 1.52
C GLU A 109 5.00 34.82 1.63
N GLU A 110 3.96 35.64 1.83
CA GLU A 110 2.57 35.16 1.87
C GLU A 110 2.14 34.49 0.56
N CYS A 111 2.59 34.98 -0.59
CA CYS A 111 2.32 34.38 -1.89
C CYS A 111 2.98 32.99 -2.02
N VAL A 112 4.24 32.87 -1.61
CA VAL A 112 4.98 31.59 -1.60
C VAL A 112 4.32 30.58 -0.65
N ASP A 113 3.87 31.03 0.52
CA ASP A 113 3.14 30.17 1.46
C ASP A 113 1.81 29.66 0.88
N GLN A 114 1.06 30.54 0.22
CA GLN A 114 -0.14 30.15 -0.51
C GLN A 114 0.18 29.14 -1.61
N GLU A 115 1.24 29.35 -2.39
CA GLU A 115 1.69 28.43 -3.42
C GLU A 115 2.07 27.07 -2.83
N LEU A 116 2.83 27.04 -1.73
CA LEU A 116 3.19 25.84 -0.99
C LEU A 116 1.96 25.07 -0.53
N ASP A 117 0.95 25.75 0.00
CA ASP A 117 -0.29 25.12 0.42
C ASP A 117 -1.10 24.58 -0.75
N THR A 118 -1.12 25.26 -1.90
CA THR A 118 -1.73 24.69 -3.10
C THR A 118 -1.01 23.42 -3.55
N MET A 119 0.33 23.41 -3.50
CA MET A 119 1.13 22.26 -3.89
C MET A 119 0.98 21.10 -2.92
N ARG A 120 0.93 21.36 -1.60
CA ARG A 120 0.60 20.36 -0.59
C ARG A 120 -0.76 19.73 -0.85
N LYS A 121 -1.80 20.53 -1.13
CA LYS A 121 -3.15 20.05 -1.46
C LYS A 121 -3.13 19.18 -2.72
N LYS A 122 -2.42 19.60 -3.78
CA LYS A 122 -2.25 18.81 -5.01
C LYS A 122 -1.56 17.47 -4.73
N VAL A 123 -0.49 17.46 -3.94
CA VAL A 123 0.23 16.23 -3.58
C VAL A 123 -0.66 15.29 -2.77
N LEU A 124 -1.44 15.79 -1.82
CA LEU A 124 -2.40 14.98 -1.06
C LEU A 124 -3.48 14.39 -1.95
N ALA A 125 -4.04 15.19 -2.88
CA ALA A 125 -5.04 14.71 -3.84
C ALA A 125 -4.48 13.60 -4.73
N VAL A 126 -3.27 13.79 -5.27
CA VAL A 126 -2.58 12.78 -6.09
C VAL A 126 -2.26 11.53 -5.29
N LYS A 127 -1.82 11.67 -4.02
CA LYS A 127 -1.58 10.51 -3.13
C LYS A 127 -2.87 9.73 -2.86
N ALA A 128 -3.98 10.41 -2.56
CA ALA A 128 -5.27 9.78 -2.33
C ALA A 128 -5.81 9.08 -3.59
N MET A 129 -5.66 9.71 -4.75
CA MET A 129 -6.00 9.12 -6.04
C MET A 129 -5.16 7.88 -6.33
N ASN A 130 -3.83 7.96 -6.16
CA ASN A 130 -2.93 6.82 -6.33
C ASN A 130 -3.27 5.65 -5.40
N TYR A 131 -3.68 5.94 -4.17
CA TYR A 131 -4.15 4.90 -3.25
C TYR A 131 -5.40 4.19 -3.79
N LYS A 132 -6.41 4.95 -4.24
CA LYS A 132 -7.62 4.38 -4.86
C LYS A 132 -7.31 3.56 -6.11
N LEU A 133 -6.44 4.07 -7.00
CA LEU A 133 -6.05 3.33 -8.20
C LEU A 133 -5.36 2.00 -7.84
N LYS A 134 -4.47 1.99 -6.85
CA LYS A 134 -3.83 0.76 -6.37
C LYS A 134 -4.84 -0.24 -5.79
N GLU A 135 -5.84 0.26 -5.06
CA GLU A 135 -6.91 -0.57 -4.54
C GLU A 135 -7.72 -1.21 -5.68
N GLU A 136 -8.13 -0.42 -6.68
CA GLU A 136 -8.84 -0.92 -7.85
C GLU A 136 -8.02 -1.93 -8.65
N ILE A 137 -6.72 -1.67 -8.87
CA ILE A 137 -5.82 -2.65 -9.51
C ILE A 137 -5.80 -3.97 -8.73
N SER A 138 -5.74 -3.92 -7.39
CA SER A 138 -5.79 -5.13 -6.57
C SER A 138 -7.14 -5.86 -6.68
N ARG A 139 -8.25 -5.13 -6.78
CA ARG A 139 -9.59 -5.71 -6.99
C ARG A 139 -9.70 -6.37 -8.36
N THR A 140 -9.23 -5.70 -9.42
CA THR A 140 -9.22 -6.25 -10.78
C THR A 140 -8.34 -7.48 -10.86
N ASP A 141 -7.15 -7.48 -10.27
CA ASP A 141 -6.25 -8.65 -10.24
C ASP A 141 -6.91 -9.86 -9.54
N LYS A 142 -7.62 -9.63 -8.43
CA LYS A 142 -8.38 -10.69 -7.76
C LYS A 142 -9.50 -11.22 -8.65
N CYS A 143 -10.18 -10.36 -9.40
CA CYS A 143 -11.24 -10.75 -10.33
C CYS A 143 -10.68 -11.59 -11.49
N VAL A 144 -9.58 -11.13 -12.10
CA VAL A 144 -8.87 -11.85 -13.16
C VAL A 144 -8.45 -13.24 -12.67
N LYS A 145 -7.82 -13.35 -11.49
CA LYS A 145 -7.45 -14.65 -10.91
C LYS A 145 -8.65 -15.57 -10.68
N LYS A 146 -9.83 -15.04 -10.32
CA LYS A 146 -11.06 -15.85 -10.21
C LYS A 146 -11.51 -16.34 -11.58
N LEU A 147 -11.53 -15.47 -12.59
CA LEU A 147 -11.92 -15.81 -13.95
C LEU A 147 -10.96 -16.84 -14.57
N GLU A 148 -9.66 -16.72 -14.32
CA GLU A 148 -8.66 -17.70 -14.74
C GLU A 148 -8.93 -19.07 -14.12
N ARG A 149 -9.20 -19.14 -12.80
CA ARG A 149 -9.61 -20.41 -12.15
C ARG A 149 -10.88 -20.98 -12.76
N TRP A 150 -11.86 -20.15 -13.11
CA TRP A 150 -13.10 -20.61 -13.73
C TRP A 150 -12.84 -21.13 -15.14
N LYS A 151 -12.00 -20.44 -15.91
CA LYS A 151 -11.54 -20.88 -17.22
C LYS A 151 -10.81 -22.22 -17.12
N GLU A 152 -9.93 -22.40 -16.13
CA GLU A 152 -9.24 -23.68 -15.88
C GLU A 152 -10.24 -24.79 -15.56
N ARG A 153 -11.20 -24.55 -14.65
CA ARG A 153 -12.25 -25.53 -14.31
C ARG A 153 -13.12 -25.88 -15.51
N LEU A 154 -13.53 -24.88 -16.31
CA LEU A 154 -14.29 -25.12 -17.54
C LEU A 154 -13.45 -25.86 -18.58
N SER A 155 -12.16 -25.52 -18.72
CA SER A 155 -11.25 -26.23 -19.61
C SER A 155 -11.07 -27.68 -19.17
N PHE A 156 -10.98 -27.94 -17.86
CA PHE A 156 -10.97 -29.30 -17.30
C PHE A 156 -12.25 -30.05 -17.64
N LEU A 157 -13.43 -29.44 -17.46
CA LEU A 157 -14.70 -30.07 -17.82
C LEU A 157 -14.81 -30.37 -19.32
N LEU A 158 -14.30 -29.48 -20.17
CA LEU A 158 -14.25 -29.67 -21.61
C LEU A 158 -13.18 -30.71 -22.04
N THR A 159 -12.12 -30.90 -21.28
CA THR A 159 -11.12 -31.94 -21.55
C THR A 159 -11.48 -33.30 -20.93
N THR A 160 -12.32 -33.35 -19.89
CA THR A 160 -12.83 -34.61 -19.34
C THR A 160 -13.69 -35.40 -20.31
N ASP A 161 -14.36 -34.73 -21.27
CA ASP A 161 -15.03 -35.40 -22.40
C ASP A 161 -14.05 -36.33 -23.16
N LYS A 162 -12.80 -35.90 -23.33
CA LYS A 162 -11.77 -36.67 -24.06
C LYS A 162 -11.21 -37.86 -23.26
N HIS A 163 -11.15 -37.77 -21.93
CA HIS A 163 -10.56 -38.81 -21.09
C HIS A 163 -11.49 -39.99 -20.82
N TYR A 164 -12.81 -39.76 -20.81
CA TYR A 164 -13.81 -40.81 -20.59
C TYR A 164 -14.43 -41.34 -21.89
N ASN A 165 -13.90 -40.93 -23.05
CA ASN A 165 -14.36 -41.33 -24.38
C ASN A 165 -15.88 -41.12 -24.57
N VAL A 166 -16.41 -40.06 -23.95
CA VAL A 166 -17.81 -39.67 -24.08
C VAL A 166 -17.85 -38.55 -25.13
N SER A 167 -18.69 -38.73 -26.15
CA SER A 167 -18.92 -37.72 -27.19
C SER A 167 -19.48 -36.43 -26.54
N PRO A 168 -19.22 -35.23 -27.11
CA PRO A 168 -19.70 -33.97 -26.54
C PRO A 168 -21.13 -34.07 -26.04
N VAL A 169 -21.41 -33.51 -24.86
CA VAL A 169 -22.76 -33.59 -24.23
C VAL A 169 -23.89 -33.22 -25.22
N ILE A 170 -23.62 -32.31 -26.15
CA ILE A 170 -24.57 -31.93 -27.18
C ILE A 170 -24.87 -33.05 -28.20
N ASP A 171 -23.87 -33.85 -28.56
CA ASP A 171 -23.98 -34.96 -29.49
C ASP A 171 -24.65 -36.17 -28.84
N THR A 172 -24.38 -36.42 -27.55
CA THR A 172 -25.07 -37.49 -26.79
C THR A 172 -26.54 -37.15 -26.56
N VAL A 173 -26.86 -35.91 -26.20
CA VAL A 173 -28.26 -35.46 -26.09
C VAL A 173 -28.98 -35.57 -27.43
N ARG A 174 -28.34 -35.14 -28.52
CA ARG A 174 -28.89 -35.29 -29.88
C ARG A 174 -29.14 -36.75 -30.23
N LEU A 175 -28.18 -37.64 -29.97
CA LEU A 175 -28.33 -39.07 -30.21
C LEU A 175 -29.48 -39.66 -29.38
N VAL A 176 -29.59 -39.32 -28.10
CA VAL A 176 -30.70 -39.78 -27.25
C VAL A 176 -32.04 -39.26 -27.76
N THR A 177 -32.13 -38.02 -28.23
CA THR A 177 -33.36 -37.49 -28.83
C THR A 177 -33.69 -38.18 -30.16
N ASP A 178 -32.70 -38.49 -30.99
CA ASP A 178 -32.89 -39.22 -32.25
C ASP A 178 -33.35 -40.67 -31.97
N GLN A 179 -32.79 -41.32 -30.95
CA GLN A 179 -33.22 -42.65 -30.50
C GLN A 179 -34.63 -42.61 -29.90
N LEU A 180 -34.97 -41.59 -29.10
CA LEU A 180 -36.33 -41.41 -28.57
C LEU A 180 -37.34 -41.17 -29.70
N LEU A 181 -36.96 -40.42 -30.74
CA LEU A 181 -37.80 -40.22 -31.92
C LEU A 181 -37.94 -41.51 -32.74
N ALA A 182 -36.87 -42.31 -32.87
CA ALA A 182 -36.93 -43.61 -33.52
C ALA A 182 -37.84 -44.58 -32.74
N ILE A 183 -37.70 -44.64 -31.42
CA ILE A 183 -38.58 -45.41 -30.53
C ILE A 183 -40.02 -44.90 -30.63
N LYS A 184 -40.24 -43.58 -30.63
CA LYS A 184 -41.59 -43.02 -30.81
C LYS A 184 -42.19 -43.46 -32.14
N ARG A 185 -41.42 -43.45 -33.24
CA ARG A 185 -41.87 -43.92 -34.55
C ARG A 185 -42.15 -45.42 -34.56
N THR A 186 -41.33 -46.25 -33.93
CA THR A 186 -41.59 -47.70 -33.85
C THR A 186 -42.77 -48.01 -32.95
N THR A 187 -42.95 -47.30 -31.84
CA THR A 187 -44.15 -47.43 -31.00
C THR A 187 -45.39 -46.97 -31.75
N SER A 188 -45.35 -45.88 -32.50
CA SER A 188 -46.47 -45.46 -33.36
C SER A 188 -46.73 -46.44 -34.51
N SER A 189 -45.70 -47.07 -35.06
CA SER A 189 -45.83 -48.11 -36.09
C SER A 189 -46.37 -49.43 -35.52
N LEU A 190 -46.01 -49.78 -34.28
CA LEU A 190 -46.60 -50.91 -33.57
C LEU A 190 -48.05 -50.61 -33.21
N GLN A 191 -48.35 -49.38 -32.81
CA GLN A 191 -49.71 -48.94 -32.55
C GLN A 191 -50.57 -49.03 -33.82
N SER A 192 -50.06 -48.59 -34.98
CA SER A 192 -50.79 -48.77 -36.25
C SER A 192 -50.89 -50.24 -36.69
N GLN A 193 -49.88 -51.07 -36.43
CA GLN A 193 -49.93 -52.52 -36.72
C GLN A 193 -50.86 -53.29 -35.78
N VAL A 194 -51.09 -52.80 -34.56
CA VAL A 194 -52.07 -53.34 -33.61
C VAL A 194 -53.48 -52.86 -33.96
N ASP A 195 -53.60 -51.64 -34.51
CA ASP A 195 -54.89 -51.04 -34.88
C ASP A 195 -55.43 -51.51 -36.26
N ASP A 196 -54.61 -52.13 -37.12
CA ASP A 196 -55.05 -52.63 -38.43
C ASP A 196 -55.29 -54.16 -38.48
N GLU A 197 -56.57 -54.46 -38.73
CA GLU A 197 -57.16 -55.68 -39.25
C GLU A 197 -57.06 -57.00 -38.47
N LYS A 198 -55.96 -57.35 -37.81
CA LYS A 198 -55.84 -58.70 -37.20
C LYS A 198 -56.74 -58.91 -35.98
N LEU A 199 -57.08 -57.87 -35.23
CA LEU A 199 -58.01 -57.96 -34.09
C LEU A 199 -59.48 -57.83 -34.52
N LYS A 200 -59.77 -57.09 -35.61
CA LYS A 200 -61.14 -56.94 -36.15
C LYS A 200 -61.64 -58.21 -36.86
N GLN A 201 -60.73 -58.99 -37.47
CA GLN A 201 -61.08 -60.28 -38.07
C GLN A 201 -61.63 -61.29 -37.05
N PHE A 202 -61.25 -61.21 -35.77
CA PHE A 202 -61.83 -62.05 -34.72
C PHE A 202 -63.18 -61.53 -34.19
N ALA A 203 -63.47 -60.23 -34.31
CA ALA A 203 -64.73 -59.63 -33.87
C ALA A 203 -65.89 -59.87 -34.87
N ILE A 204 -65.60 -59.88 -36.18
CA ILE A 204 -66.61 -60.06 -37.24
C ILE A 204 -67.19 -61.50 -37.26
N ILE A 205 -66.41 -62.50 -36.84
CA ILE A 205 -66.84 -63.92 -36.83
C ILE A 205 -67.96 -64.17 -35.79
N CYS A 206 -68.03 -63.38 -34.71
CA CYS A 206 -69.08 -63.53 -33.69
C CYS A 206 -70.45 -63.06 -34.20
N ASP A 207 -70.50 -61.97 -34.95
CA ASP A 207 -71.75 -61.31 -35.39
C ASP A 207 -72.50 -62.14 -36.45
N GLU A 208 -71.78 -62.77 -37.38
CA GLU A 208 -72.39 -63.62 -38.41
C GLU A 208 -73.03 -64.90 -37.84
N ARG A 209 -72.41 -65.49 -36.79
CA ARG A 209 -72.97 -66.66 -36.09
C ARG A 209 -74.23 -66.31 -35.30
N GLU A 210 -74.26 -65.18 -34.60
CA GLU A 210 -75.44 -64.74 -33.86
C GLU A 210 -76.61 -64.39 -34.78
N SER A 211 -76.33 -63.75 -35.93
CA SER A 211 -77.32 -63.46 -36.97
C SER A 211 -77.92 -64.73 -37.60
N PHE A 212 -77.08 -65.73 -37.90
CA PHE A 212 -77.55 -67.01 -38.45
C PHE A 212 -78.44 -67.78 -37.47
N VAL A 213 -78.05 -67.86 -36.20
CA VAL A 213 -78.85 -68.54 -35.15
C VAL A 213 -80.19 -67.82 -34.94
N SER A 214 -80.19 -66.48 -34.89
CA SER A 214 -81.44 -65.71 -34.74
C SER A 214 -82.39 -65.91 -35.93
N THR A 215 -81.86 -65.93 -37.16
CA THR A 215 -82.66 -66.15 -38.37
C THR A 215 -83.25 -67.56 -38.40
N MET A 216 -82.50 -68.58 -37.95
CA MET A 216 -83.00 -69.95 -37.91
C MET A 216 -84.10 -70.17 -36.85
N VAL A 217 -83.96 -69.55 -35.67
CA VAL A 217 -84.98 -69.60 -34.61
C VAL A 217 -86.27 -68.89 -35.04
N LEU A 218 -86.16 -67.73 -35.71
CA LEU A 218 -87.32 -67.06 -36.31
C LEU A 218 -88.05 -67.96 -37.30
N ARG A 219 -87.31 -68.66 -38.17
CA ARG A 219 -87.90 -69.57 -39.17
C ARG A 219 -88.60 -70.77 -38.54
N GLN A 220 -88.06 -71.34 -37.46
CA GLN A 220 -88.73 -72.43 -36.73
C GLN A 220 -89.97 -71.97 -35.96
N THR A 221 -89.93 -70.78 -35.36
CA THR A 221 -91.10 -70.23 -34.65
C THR A 221 -92.24 -69.88 -35.61
N GLU A 222 -91.95 -69.43 -36.83
CA GLU A 222 -92.95 -69.26 -37.90
C GLU A 222 -93.53 -70.59 -38.38
N GLN A 223 -92.71 -71.63 -38.55
CA GLN A 223 -93.20 -72.98 -38.91
C GLN A 223 -94.09 -73.59 -37.82
N MET A 224 -93.77 -73.39 -36.54
CA MET A 224 -94.66 -73.84 -35.45
C MET A 224 -95.96 -73.03 -35.37
N LYS A 225 -95.94 -71.72 -35.68
CA LYS A 225 -97.17 -70.91 -35.76
C LYS A 225 -98.08 -71.33 -36.92
N MET A 226 -97.52 -71.72 -38.06
CA MET A 226 -98.30 -72.22 -39.21
C MET A 226 -98.92 -73.59 -38.91
N GLN A 227 -98.28 -74.43 -38.10
CA GLN A 227 -98.85 -75.71 -37.64
C GLN A 227 -99.92 -75.57 -36.53
N GLN A 228 -100.05 -74.39 -35.91
CA GLN A 228 -101.10 -74.09 -34.92
C GLN A 228 -102.33 -73.38 -35.52
N HIS A 229 -102.34 -73.08 -36.83
CA HIS A 229 -103.50 -72.48 -37.52
C HIS A 229 -104.25 -73.46 -38.45
N GLU A 230 -103.87 -74.74 -38.47
CA GLU A 230 -104.58 -75.84 -39.16
C GLU A 230 -105.22 -76.87 -38.19
N GLN A 231 -105.55 -76.45 -36.96
CA GLN A 231 -106.48 -77.15 -36.04
C GLN A 231 -107.73 -76.30 -35.80
#